data_AF-A0A3R6Q2D7-F1
#
_entry.id   AF-A0A3R6Q2D7-F1
#
_cell.length_a   1.000
_cell.length_b   1.000
_cell.length_c   1.000
_cell.angle_alpha   90.00
_cell.angle_beta   90.00
_cell.angle_gamma   90.00
#
_symmetry.space_group_name_H-M   'P 1'
#
loop_
_entity.id
_entity.type
_entity.pdbx_description
1 polymer ?
#
loop_
_entity_poly.entity_id
_entity_poly.type
_entity_poly.pdbx_seq_one_letter_code
_entity_poly.pdbx_strand_id
1 'polypeptide(L)'
;MGIAVIGAVFMDLKGYSTSPYIPSGRNAGIIVQNHGGVSRNVAEDIANVELKPTFVSLVDDNSMGEDIIRKLDRHKVNTKYIRRLPDGMGTWLAVFDHKGDVVASVSKRPDLAPIGDILDQQGDEIFKDADSIAVEIDIDKEIIKKIFYYAEKYQKDVYALVSNMTIAVERRDFLRKTSCFVCNQQEAGILFSEDYENKTPKEMADILADRIKSARISRMVVTMGEHGAVYADSEGNCGVVPALKVDVVDTTGAGDAFFAGVCMGLTYGKTMEEACKIGTRLSSTVITTSENICPRFMPEEFGLKPVQD
;
A
#
# COMPACT_ATOMS: atom_id res chain seq x y z
N MET A 1 4.61 17.54 8.91
CA MET A 1 3.62 16.48 8.68
C MET A 1 4.36 15.21 8.32
N GLY A 2 4.22 14.14 9.10
CA GLY A 2 4.94 12.88 8.89
C GLY A 2 4.00 11.68 9.02
N ILE A 3 4.01 10.81 8.01
CA ILE A 3 3.26 9.54 8.04
C ILE A 3 4.26 8.43 8.40
N ALA A 4 3.99 7.67 9.45
CA ALA A 4 4.77 6.48 9.76
C ALA A 4 4.24 5.30 8.94
N VAL A 5 5.09 4.73 8.10
CA VAL A 5 4.77 3.57 7.26
C VAL A 5 5.52 2.37 7.80
N ILE A 6 4.82 1.25 8.04
CA ILE A 6 5.41 0.04 8.62
C ILE A 6 5.07 -1.17 7.77
N GLY A 7 6.08 -1.91 7.34
CA GLY A 7 5.88 -3.17 6.63
C GLY A 7 7.12 -3.65 5.91
N ALA A 8 6.93 -4.48 4.89
CA ALA A 8 8.02 -5.19 4.23
C ALA A 8 8.59 -4.44 3.01
N VAL A 9 9.87 -4.70 2.74
CA VAL A 9 10.50 -4.45 1.43
C VAL A 9 10.53 -5.77 0.65
N PHE A 10 10.24 -5.72 -0.64
CA PHE A 10 10.42 -6.86 -1.54
C PHE A 10 11.38 -6.52 -2.67
N MET A 11 11.97 -7.56 -3.25
CA MET A 11 12.54 -7.53 -4.59
C MET A 11 11.60 -8.27 -5.56
N ASP A 12 11.13 -7.56 -6.58
CA ASP A 12 10.32 -8.13 -7.64
C ASP A 12 11.24 -8.58 -8.78
N LEU A 13 11.30 -9.88 -9.03
CA LEU A 13 12.06 -10.50 -10.10
C LEU A 13 11.07 -10.96 -11.19
N LYS A 14 11.00 -10.20 -12.28
CA LYS A 14 10.06 -10.46 -13.38
C LYS A 14 10.83 -10.97 -14.60
N GLY A 15 10.56 -12.20 -15.04
CA GLY A 15 11.16 -12.80 -16.23
C GLY A 15 10.15 -12.87 -17.38
N TYR A 16 10.46 -12.27 -18.53
CA TYR A 16 9.58 -12.22 -19.69
C TYR A 16 10.15 -13.04 -20.84
N SER A 17 9.42 -14.07 -21.26
CA SER A 17 9.80 -14.86 -22.43
C SER A 17 9.60 -14.06 -23.72
N THR A 18 10.58 -14.04 -24.63
CA THR A 18 10.43 -13.38 -25.95
C THR A 18 9.77 -14.27 -27.00
N SER A 19 9.37 -15.48 -26.61
CA SER A 19 8.77 -16.50 -27.49
C SER A 19 7.77 -17.35 -26.70
N PRO A 20 6.91 -18.15 -27.37
CA PRO A 20 5.99 -19.04 -26.67
C PRO A 20 6.68 -19.83 -25.56
N TYR A 21 6.14 -19.71 -24.35
CA TYR A 21 6.76 -20.26 -23.15
C TYR A 21 6.72 -21.79 -23.15
N ILE A 22 7.85 -22.43 -22.82
CA ILE A 22 8.01 -23.88 -22.72
C ILE A 22 8.32 -24.22 -21.25
N PRO A 23 7.38 -24.80 -20.48
CA PRO A 23 7.54 -24.99 -19.03
C PRO A 23 8.78 -25.78 -18.59
N SER A 24 9.16 -26.81 -19.35
CA SER A 24 10.33 -27.64 -19.08
C SER A 24 11.55 -27.26 -19.94
N GLY A 25 11.43 -26.23 -20.76
CA GLY A 25 12.45 -25.80 -21.71
C GLY A 25 13.28 -24.62 -21.20
N ARG A 26 14.35 -24.31 -21.93
CA ARG A 26 15.07 -23.04 -21.77
C ARG A 26 14.35 -21.95 -22.56
N ASN A 27 13.77 -20.99 -21.86
CA ASN A 27 13.11 -19.83 -22.47
C ASN A 27 14.10 -18.67 -22.56
N ALA A 28 14.32 -18.13 -23.77
CA ALA A 28 15.07 -16.88 -23.94
C ALA A 28 14.16 -15.69 -23.60
N GLY A 29 14.72 -14.67 -22.95
CA GLY A 29 13.90 -13.61 -22.40
C GLY A 29 14.69 -12.48 -21.74
N ILE A 30 13.94 -11.56 -21.14
CA ILE A 30 14.44 -10.43 -20.37
C ILE A 30 14.11 -10.68 -18.89
N ILE A 31 15.07 -10.40 -18.00
CA ILE A 31 14.83 -10.42 -16.56
C ILE A 31 14.95 -8.98 -16.06
N VAL A 32 13.92 -8.53 -15.35
CA VAL A 32 13.85 -7.22 -14.71
C VAL A 32 13.83 -7.41 -13.20
N GLN A 33 14.58 -6.57 -12.50
CA GLN A 33 14.56 -6.50 -11.04
C GLN A 33 14.05 -5.12 -10.64
N ASN A 34 12.91 -5.10 -9.96
CA ASN A 34 12.34 -3.87 -9.44
C ASN A 34 12.34 -3.94 -7.91
N HIS A 35 12.56 -2.79 -7.28
CA HIS A 35 12.25 -2.67 -5.87
C HIS A 35 10.72 -2.82 -5.74
N GLY A 36 10.29 -3.70 -4.84
CA GLY A 36 8.91 -4.08 -4.56
C GLY A 36 8.55 -3.84 -3.10
N GLY A 37 7.39 -4.34 -2.70
CA GLY A 37 6.90 -4.27 -1.32
C GLY A 37 5.91 -3.11 -1.17
N VAL A 38 4.69 -3.47 -0.79
CA VAL A 38 3.55 -2.57 -0.69
C VAL A 38 3.86 -1.39 0.22
N SER A 39 4.30 -1.65 1.46
CA SER A 39 4.66 -0.58 2.39
C SER A 39 5.84 0.29 1.91
N ARG A 40 6.78 -0.27 1.15
CA ARG A 40 7.89 0.50 0.54
C ARG A 40 7.38 1.40 -0.58
N ASN A 41 6.52 0.90 -1.46
CA ASN A 41 5.88 1.70 -2.51
C ASN A 41 5.12 2.88 -1.87
N VAL A 42 4.29 2.61 -0.86
CA VAL A 42 3.53 3.65 -0.14
C VAL A 42 4.45 4.72 0.45
N ALA A 43 5.53 4.32 1.13
CA ALA A 43 6.49 5.27 1.69
C ALA A 43 7.18 6.11 0.59
N GLU A 44 7.55 5.50 -0.52
CA GLU A 44 8.19 6.19 -1.64
C GLU A 44 7.22 7.12 -2.38
N ASP A 45 5.95 6.74 -2.54
CA ASP A 45 4.89 7.53 -3.16
C ASP A 45 4.55 8.77 -2.34
N ILE A 46 4.44 8.63 -1.01
CA ILE A 46 4.27 9.78 -0.11
C ILE A 46 5.44 10.75 -0.27
N ALA A 47 6.66 10.22 -0.38
CA ALA A 47 7.86 11.03 -0.52
C ALA A 47 8.00 11.68 -1.90
N ASN A 48 7.48 11.06 -2.95
CA ASN A 48 7.42 11.63 -4.30
C ASN A 48 6.46 12.82 -4.41
N VAL A 49 5.55 13.00 -3.45
CA VAL A 49 4.77 14.24 -3.28
C VAL A 49 5.51 15.25 -2.39
N GLU A 50 6.83 15.12 -2.24
CA GLU A 50 7.72 15.97 -1.43
C GLU A 50 7.34 16.04 0.05
N LEU A 51 6.64 15.03 0.56
CA LEU A 51 6.43 14.81 2.00
C LEU A 51 7.60 13.98 2.58
N LYS A 52 7.69 13.91 3.92
CA LYS A 52 8.79 13.23 4.62
C LYS A 52 8.26 12.06 5.47
N PRO A 53 7.89 10.93 4.85
CA PRO A 53 7.40 9.77 5.60
C PRO A 53 8.53 9.12 6.39
N THR A 54 8.18 8.48 7.50
CA THR A 54 9.10 7.64 8.27
C THR A 54 8.82 6.18 7.97
N PHE A 55 9.82 5.44 7.50
CA PHE A 55 9.65 4.03 7.12
C PHE A 55 10.32 3.10 8.13
N VAL A 56 9.52 2.23 8.75
CA VAL A 56 9.98 1.19 9.69
C VAL A 56 9.93 -0.14 8.97
N SER A 57 11.11 -0.72 8.71
CA SER A 57 11.21 -1.90 7.87
C SER A 57 12.52 -2.66 8.05
N LEU A 58 12.69 -3.70 7.26
CA LEU A 58 13.88 -4.55 7.20
C LEU A 58 14.40 -4.57 5.76
N VAL A 59 15.72 -4.66 5.60
CA VAL A 59 16.36 -4.93 4.32
C VAL A 59 17.48 -5.96 4.46
N ASP A 60 17.95 -6.51 3.35
CA ASP A 60 19.08 -7.42 3.36
C ASP A 60 20.38 -6.67 3.72
N ASP A 61 21.26 -7.33 4.46
CA ASP A 61 22.60 -6.84 4.79
C ASP A 61 23.58 -7.11 3.63
N ASN A 62 23.24 -6.55 2.46
CA ASN A 62 24.02 -6.66 1.23
C ASN A 62 23.87 -5.39 0.37
N SER A 63 24.48 -5.38 -0.82
CA SER A 63 24.43 -4.23 -1.72
C SER A 63 23.01 -3.89 -2.19
N MET A 64 22.13 -4.87 -2.34
CA MET A 64 20.74 -4.63 -2.75
C MET A 64 19.97 -3.87 -1.67
N GLY A 65 20.08 -4.30 -0.40
CA GLY A 65 19.47 -3.57 0.71
C GLY A 65 20.02 -2.15 0.87
N GLU A 66 21.32 -1.97 0.67
CA GLU A 66 21.95 -0.65 0.67
C GLU A 66 21.45 0.25 -0.48
N ASP A 67 21.28 -0.29 -1.68
CA ASP A 67 20.76 0.45 -2.83
C ASP A 67 19.31 0.92 -2.60
N ILE A 68 18.49 0.10 -1.95
CA ILE A 68 17.12 0.47 -1.54
C ILE A 68 17.16 1.61 -0.51
N ILE A 69 17.96 1.48 0.56
CA ILE A 69 18.08 2.55 1.57
C ILE A 69 18.50 3.86 0.92
N ARG A 70 19.53 3.83 0.04
CA ARG A 70 19.99 5.02 -0.67
C ARG A 70 18.93 5.62 -1.59
N LYS A 71 18.13 4.79 -2.26
CA LYS A 71 17.03 5.27 -3.11
C LYS A 71 15.99 6.01 -2.27
N LEU A 72 15.55 5.40 -1.17
CA LEU A 72 14.57 5.97 -0.24
C LEU A 72 15.08 7.28 0.38
N ASP A 73 16.34 7.32 0.81
CA ASP A 73 16.97 8.52 1.36
C ASP A 73 17.04 9.68 0.34
N ARG A 74 17.39 9.40 -0.93
CA ARG A 74 17.31 10.39 -2.03
C ARG A 74 15.89 10.91 -2.29
N HIS A 75 14.88 10.11 -1.95
CA HIS A 75 13.47 10.50 -2.04
C HIS A 75 13.00 11.20 -0.76
N LYS A 76 13.87 11.41 0.24
CA LYS A 76 13.58 12.04 1.53
C LYS A 76 12.69 11.21 2.46
N VAL A 77 12.64 9.90 2.25
CA VAL A 77 12.07 8.97 3.24
C VAL A 77 13.03 8.91 4.43
N ASN A 78 12.50 9.06 5.64
CA ASN A 78 13.30 8.84 6.86
C ASN A 78 13.55 7.33 7.04
N THR A 79 14.78 6.92 6.76
CA THR A 79 15.25 5.52 6.76
C THR A 79 15.91 5.09 8.08
N LYS A 80 15.89 5.94 9.13
CA LYS A 80 16.51 5.67 10.44
C LYS A 80 16.07 4.33 11.06
N TYR A 81 14.85 3.89 10.78
CA TYR A 81 14.24 2.69 11.37
C TYR A 81 14.22 1.49 10.42
N ILE A 82 15.11 1.49 9.41
CA ILE A 82 15.34 0.33 8.56
C ILE A 82 16.51 -0.49 9.14
N ARG A 83 16.22 -1.71 9.58
CA ARG A 83 17.24 -2.64 10.10
C ARG A 83 17.75 -3.55 8.99
N ARG A 84 19.08 -3.68 8.88
CA ARG A 84 19.73 -4.65 7.97
C ARG A 84 19.80 -6.02 8.62
N LEU A 85 19.45 -7.07 7.89
CA LEU A 85 19.48 -8.48 8.33
C LEU A 85 19.95 -9.37 7.18
N PRO A 86 20.50 -10.58 7.43
CA PRO A 86 20.90 -11.48 6.33
C PRO A 86 19.76 -11.88 5.37
N ASP A 87 18.51 -11.85 5.84
CA ASP A 87 17.31 -12.21 5.08
C ASP A 87 16.13 -11.29 5.47
N GLY A 88 16.35 -9.98 5.30
CA GLY A 88 15.42 -8.95 5.72
C GLY A 88 14.32 -8.65 4.71
N MET A 89 14.50 -9.04 3.44
CA MET A 89 13.57 -8.72 2.35
C MET A 89 12.76 -9.91 1.86
N GLY A 90 11.58 -9.60 1.34
CA GLY A 90 10.82 -10.53 0.52
C GLY A 90 11.37 -10.62 -0.89
N THR A 91 10.99 -11.69 -1.61
CA THR A 91 11.24 -11.79 -3.04
C THR A 91 10.01 -12.34 -3.72
N TRP A 92 9.55 -11.68 -4.78
CA TRP A 92 8.51 -12.20 -5.65
C TRP A 92 9.11 -12.49 -7.03
N LEU A 93 9.20 -13.78 -7.36
CA LEU A 93 9.60 -14.24 -8.67
C LEU A 93 8.35 -14.51 -9.50
N ALA A 94 8.22 -13.83 -10.64
CA ALA A 94 7.16 -14.05 -11.61
C ALA A 94 7.76 -14.31 -13.00
N VAL A 95 7.25 -15.34 -13.66
CA VAL A 95 7.60 -15.66 -15.05
C VAL A 95 6.38 -15.40 -15.91
N PHE A 96 6.59 -14.62 -16.97
CA PHE A 96 5.59 -14.21 -17.94
C PHE A 96 5.89 -14.85 -19.29
N ASP A 97 4.84 -15.23 -20.02
CA ASP A 97 4.98 -15.67 -21.40
C ASP A 97 5.17 -14.48 -22.36
N HIS A 98 5.32 -14.78 -23.65
CA HIS A 98 5.44 -13.77 -24.72
C HIS A 98 4.25 -12.82 -24.90
N LYS A 99 3.11 -13.08 -24.27
CA LYS A 99 1.94 -12.20 -24.27
C LYS A 99 1.87 -11.33 -23.02
N GLY A 100 2.71 -11.60 -22.03
CA GLY A 100 2.67 -10.94 -20.73
C GLY A 100 1.77 -11.64 -19.71
N ASP A 101 1.31 -12.86 -19.98
CA ASP A 101 0.51 -13.63 -19.02
C ASP A 101 1.43 -14.36 -18.02
N VAL A 102 1.08 -14.34 -16.73
CA VAL A 102 1.84 -15.06 -15.69
C VAL A 102 1.70 -16.57 -15.89
N VAL A 103 2.82 -17.27 -16.04
CA VAL A 103 2.87 -18.74 -16.23
C VAL A 103 3.45 -19.50 -15.04
N ALA A 104 4.21 -18.82 -14.18
CA ALA A 104 4.70 -19.36 -12.91
C ALA A 104 5.00 -18.21 -11.94
N SER A 105 4.81 -18.45 -10.64
CA SER A 105 5.26 -17.50 -9.62
C SER A 105 5.66 -18.20 -8.31
N VAL A 106 6.60 -17.58 -7.59
CA VAL A 106 7.01 -17.98 -6.25
C VAL A 106 7.15 -16.70 -5.41
N SER A 107 6.49 -16.67 -4.26
CA SER A 107 6.59 -15.54 -3.32
C SER A 107 7.26 -16.02 -2.03
N LYS A 108 8.42 -15.45 -1.72
CA LYS A 108 9.10 -15.59 -0.43
C LYS A 108 8.77 -14.35 0.41
N ARG A 109 8.03 -14.52 1.49
CA ARG A 109 7.81 -13.46 2.49
C ARG A 109 8.95 -13.47 3.52
N PRO A 110 9.45 -12.30 3.95
CA PRO A 110 10.46 -12.22 5.01
C PRO A 110 9.84 -12.49 6.38
N ASP A 111 10.68 -12.83 7.36
CA ASP A 111 10.29 -12.77 8.77
C ASP A 111 10.34 -11.32 9.24
N LEU A 112 9.16 -10.77 9.59
CA LEU A 112 9.02 -9.40 10.04
C LEU A 112 9.13 -9.24 11.57
N ALA A 113 9.24 -10.31 12.35
CA ALA A 113 9.32 -10.24 13.80
C ALA A 113 10.36 -9.21 14.33
N PRO A 114 11.53 -9.00 13.69
CA PRO A 114 12.49 -7.97 14.11
C PRO A 114 11.96 -6.52 14.06
N ILE A 115 10.91 -6.21 13.28
CA ILE A 115 10.22 -4.92 13.35
C ILE A 115 9.62 -4.73 14.75
N GLY A 116 9.11 -5.80 15.37
CA GLY A 116 8.60 -5.79 16.73
C GLY A 116 9.61 -5.26 17.75
N ASP A 117 10.89 -5.61 17.61
CA ASP A 117 11.96 -5.11 18.48
C ASP A 117 12.22 -3.62 18.27
N ILE A 118 12.14 -3.15 17.01
CA ILE A 118 12.26 -1.72 16.68
C ILE A 118 11.14 -0.95 17.37
N LEU A 119 9.90 -1.45 17.32
CA LEU A 119 8.77 -0.83 17.99
C LEU A 119 8.90 -0.85 19.51
N ASP A 120 9.50 -1.88 20.12
CA ASP A 120 9.75 -1.91 21.56
C ASP A 120 10.80 -0.89 22.01
N GLN A 121 11.84 -0.69 21.21
CA GLN A 121 12.95 0.19 21.56
C GLN A 121 12.70 1.66 21.20
N GLN A 122 11.98 1.89 20.09
CA GLN A 122 11.91 3.21 19.44
C GLN A 122 10.47 3.63 19.11
N GLY A 123 9.46 2.84 19.48
CA GLY A 123 8.06 3.14 19.16
C GLY A 123 7.60 4.50 19.70
N ASP A 124 7.96 4.86 20.92
CA ASP A 124 7.62 6.17 21.50
C ASP A 124 8.12 7.34 20.65
N GLU A 125 9.31 7.24 20.05
CA GLU A 125 9.85 8.25 19.14
C GLU A 125 9.09 8.26 17.82
N ILE A 126 8.93 7.08 17.20
CA ILE A 126 8.29 6.91 15.89
C ILE A 126 6.84 7.44 15.88
N PHE A 127 6.04 7.04 16.86
CA PHE A 127 4.59 7.30 16.84
C PHE A 127 4.22 8.66 17.43
N LYS A 128 5.01 9.22 18.35
CA LYS A 128 4.75 10.55 18.89
C LYS A 128 4.88 11.62 17.82
N ASP A 129 5.91 11.50 16.97
CA ASP A 129 6.27 12.50 15.95
C ASP A 129 5.50 12.30 14.63
N ALA A 130 4.82 11.16 14.45
CA ALA A 130 3.94 10.92 13.32
C ALA A 130 2.58 11.61 13.48
N ASP A 131 1.95 12.03 12.40
CA ASP A 131 0.58 12.55 12.39
C ASP A 131 -0.45 11.43 12.14
N SER A 132 -0.05 10.41 11.38
CA SER A 132 -0.84 9.21 11.08
C SER A 132 0.06 8.02 10.80
N ILE A 133 -0.54 6.84 10.72
CA ILE A 133 0.14 5.57 10.52
C ILE A 133 -0.46 4.87 9.31
N ALA A 134 0.40 4.35 8.44
CA ALA A 134 0.02 3.52 7.29
C ALA A 134 0.63 2.12 7.43
N VAL A 135 -0.19 1.08 7.27
CA VAL A 135 0.22 -0.30 7.50
C VAL A 135 -0.52 -1.30 6.61
N GLU A 136 0.18 -2.37 6.20
CA GLU A 136 -0.45 -3.60 5.70
C GLU A 136 -1.00 -4.42 6.88
N ILE A 137 -2.33 -4.56 6.97
CA ILE A 137 -2.97 -5.15 8.16
C ILE A 137 -2.71 -6.66 8.32
N ASP A 138 -2.23 -7.32 7.27
CA ASP A 138 -1.95 -8.75 7.22
C ASP A 138 -0.49 -9.13 7.57
N ILE A 139 0.34 -8.19 8.06
CA ILE A 139 1.69 -8.49 8.59
C ILE A 139 1.66 -9.28 9.91
N ASP A 140 2.74 -9.46 10.65
CA ASP A 140 2.69 -10.23 11.91
C ASP A 140 1.72 -9.62 12.95
N LYS A 141 0.97 -10.48 13.65
CA LYS A 141 -0.09 -10.06 14.58
C LYS A 141 0.48 -9.30 15.79
N GLU A 142 1.65 -9.67 16.29
CA GLU A 142 2.27 -9.00 17.42
C GLU A 142 2.77 -7.60 17.02
N ILE A 143 3.21 -7.41 15.78
CA ILE A 143 3.52 -6.08 15.24
C ILE A 143 2.24 -5.24 15.17
N ILE A 144 1.15 -5.77 14.61
CA ILE A 144 -0.14 -5.05 14.54
C ILE A 144 -0.62 -4.62 15.93
N LYS A 145 -0.53 -5.49 16.95
CA LYS A 145 -0.88 -5.12 18.34
C LYS A 145 -0.06 -3.94 18.84
N LYS A 146 1.25 -3.94 18.60
CA LYS A 146 2.15 -2.85 19.01
C LYS A 146 1.81 -1.55 18.28
N ILE A 147 1.54 -1.61 16.97
CA ILE A 147 1.11 -0.44 16.18
C ILE A 147 -0.15 0.17 16.80
N PHE A 148 -1.19 -0.63 17.05
CA PHE A 148 -2.42 -0.12 17.66
C PHE A 148 -2.24 0.37 19.10
N TYR A 149 -1.38 -0.28 19.89
CA TYR A 149 -1.02 0.20 21.23
C TYR A 149 -0.43 1.62 21.16
N TYR A 150 0.54 1.86 20.28
CA TYR A 150 1.14 3.18 20.15
C TYR A 150 0.19 4.21 19.50
N ALA A 151 -0.60 3.79 18.51
CA ALA A 151 -1.62 4.63 17.90
C ALA A 151 -2.63 5.14 18.95
N GLU A 152 -3.11 4.26 19.83
CA GLU A 152 -4.02 4.62 20.93
C GLU A 152 -3.31 5.53 21.95
N LYS A 153 -2.07 5.19 22.34
CA LYS A 153 -1.27 5.98 23.30
C LYS A 153 -1.06 7.42 22.84
N TYR A 154 -0.83 7.63 21.55
CA TYR A 154 -0.51 8.94 20.97
C TYR A 154 -1.66 9.57 20.17
N GLN A 155 -2.84 8.95 20.19
CA GLN A 155 -4.05 9.42 19.50
C GLN A 155 -3.81 9.64 17.99
N LYS A 156 -3.21 8.65 17.33
CA LYS A 156 -2.90 8.69 15.90
C LYS A 156 -3.88 7.85 15.10
N ASP A 157 -4.29 8.37 13.95
CA ASP A 157 -5.08 7.61 12.99
C ASP A 157 -4.26 6.47 12.38
N VAL A 158 -4.87 5.29 12.25
CA VAL A 158 -4.29 4.15 11.54
C VAL A 158 -5.06 3.94 10.24
N TYR A 159 -4.38 4.09 9.13
CA TYR A 159 -4.86 3.73 7.81
C TYR A 159 -4.28 2.38 7.43
N ALA A 160 -5.14 1.50 6.90
CA ALA A 160 -4.76 0.15 6.57
C ALA A 160 -5.07 -0.17 5.11
N LEU A 161 -4.15 -0.89 4.49
CA LEU A 161 -4.41 -1.67 3.30
C LEU A 161 -4.18 -3.16 3.58
N VAL A 162 -4.46 -4.01 2.60
CA VAL A 162 -4.34 -5.46 2.74
C VAL A 162 -3.71 -6.07 1.49
N SER A 163 -2.86 -7.07 1.70
CA SER A 163 -2.27 -7.90 0.64
C SER A 163 -2.79 -9.35 0.69
N ASN A 164 -3.33 -9.78 1.84
CA ASN A 164 -3.97 -11.07 2.04
C ASN A 164 -5.23 -10.94 2.91
N MET A 165 -6.38 -10.91 2.26
CA MET A 165 -7.66 -10.70 2.94
C MET A 165 -8.06 -11.86 3.87
N THR A 166 -7.60 -13.10 3.62
CA THR A 166 -7.88 -14.23 4.52
C THR A 166 -7.28 -13.99 5.90
N ILE A 167 -6.04 -13.49 5.96
CA ILE A 167 -5.38 -13.12 7.23
C ILE A 167 -6.07 -11.91 7.87
N ALA A 168 -6.48 -10.93 7.08
CA ALA A 168 -7.16 -9.73 7.59
C ALA A 168 -8.54 -10.05 8.21
N VAL A 169 -9.28 -11.02 7.66
CA VAL A 169 -10.58 -11.46 8.20
C VAL A 169 -10.44 -12.10 9.58
N GLU A 170 -9.35 -12.85 9.83
CA GLU A 170 -9.05 -13.38 11.18
C GLU A 170 -8.77 -12.28 12.21
N ARG A 171 -8.61 -11.04 11.74
CA ARG A 171 -8.17 -9.86 12.50
C ARG A 171 -9.17 -8.71 12.43
N ARG A 172 -10.46 -9.04 12.25
CA ARG A 172 -11.57 -8.08 12.18
C ARG A 172 -11.58 -7.04 13.31
N ASP A 173 -11.12 -7.38 14.51
CA ASP A 173 -11.04 -6.43 15.61
C ASP A 173 -10.06 -5.28 15.34
N PHE A 174 -8.97 -5.52 14.61
CA PHE A 174 -8.05 -4.46 14.19
C PHE A 174 -8.63 -3.64 13.04
N LEU A 175 -9.33 -4.27 12.08
CA LEU A 175 -10.02 -3.55 11.01
C LEU A 175 -11.07 -2.56 11.55
N ARG A 176 -11.72 -2.87 12.67
CA ARG A 176 -12.66 -1.95 13.34
C ARG A 176 -11.98 -0.76 14.01
N LYS A 177 -10.69 -0.90 14.34
CA LYS A 177 -9.88 0.15 14.98
C LYS A 177 -9.20 1.07 13.97
N THR A 178 -9.21 0.73 12.67
CA THR A 178 -8.62 1.60 11.65
C THR A 178 -9.52 2.81 11.40
N SER A 179 -8.90 3.95 11.16
CA SER A 179 -9.57 5.20 10.77
C SER A 179 -9.95 5.18 9.29
N CYS A 180 -9.26 4.39 8.47
CA CYS A 180 -9.63 4.08 7.09
C CYS A 180 -9.05 2.73 6.68
N PHE A 181 -9.85 1.93 5.95
CA PHE A 181 -9.41 0.67 5.35
C PHE A 181 -9.60 0.71 3.83
N VAL A 182 -8.56 0.39 3.09
CA VAL A 182 -8.58 0.34 1.61
C VAL A 182 -8.34 -1.08 1.15
N CYS A 183 -9.20 -1.56 0.26
CA CYS A 183 -9.05 -2.87 -0.38
C CYS A 183 -9.61 -2.83 -1.81
N ASN A 184 -9.43 -3.90 -2.57
CA ASN A 184 -10.07 -4.06 -3.87
C ASN A 184 -11.46 -4.75 -3.75
N GLN A 185 -12.15 -4.87 -4.88
CA GLN A 185 -13.48 -5.46 -4.98
C GLN A 185 -13.55 -6.94 -4.54
N GLN A 186 -12.55 -7.75 -4.91
CA GLN A 186 -12.48 -9.17 -4.53
C GLN A 186 -12.25 -9.31 -3.03
N GLU A 187 -11.35 -8.50 -2.49
CA GLU A 187 -11.05 -8.46 -1.06
C GLU A 187 -12.28 -8.01 -0.26
N ALA A 188 -12.99 -6.97 -0.69
CA ALA A 188 -14.26 -6.56 -0.08
C ALA A 188 -15.27 -7.72 -0.08
N GLY A 189 -15.35 -8.48 -1.17
CA GLY A 189 -16.19 -9.67 -1.28
C GLY A 189 -15.82 -10.73 -0.25
N ILE A 190 -14.53 -11.01 -0.03
CA ILE A 190 -14.06 -11.93 1.01
C ILE A 190 -14.42 -11.39 2.41
N LEU A 191 -14.19 -10.10 2.68
CA LEU A 191 -14.45 -9.48 3.99
C LEU A 191 -15.92 -9.58 4.39
N PHE A 192 -16.83 -9.34 3.45
CA PHE A 192 -18.27 -9.35 3.69
C PHE A 192 -18.95 -10.68 3.32
N SER A 193 -18.19 -11.64 2.77
CA SER A 193 -18.70 -12.93 2.29
C SER A 193 -19.78 -12.77 1.21
N GLU A 194 -19.51 -11.91 0.23
CA GLU A 194 -20.40 -11.54 -0.87
C GLU A 194 -19.65 -11.52 -2.20
N ASP A 195 -20.39 -11.62 -3.31
CA ASP A 195 -19.84 -11.46 -4.66
C ASP A 195 -20.19 -10.07 -5.21
N TYR A 196 -19.14 -9.35 -5.62
CA TYR A 196 -19.25 -8.01 -6.15
C TYR A 196 -18.84 -7.90 -7.62
N GLU A 197 -18.39 -8.95 -8.31
CA GLU A 197 -17.78 -8.85 -9.65
C GLU A 197 -18.62 -8.05 -10.66
N ASN A 198 -19.95 -8.17 -10.61
CA ASN A 198 -20.87 -7.54 -11.56
C ASN A 198 -21.52 -6.25 -11.04
N LYS A 199 -21.00 -5.64 -9.96
CA LYS A 199 -21.56 -4.41 -9.38
C LYS A 199 -20.99 -3.18 -10.09
N THR A 200 -21.87 -2.26 -10.45
CA THR A 200 -21.47 -0.92 -10.88
C THR A 200 -20.93 -0.12 -9.67
N PRO A 201 -20.10 0.91 -9.88
CA PRO A 201 -19.61 1.74 -8.78
C PRO A 201 -20.72 2.35 -7.92
N LYS A 202 -21.84 2.73 -8.54
CA LYS A 202 -22.98 3.28 -7.81
C LYS A 202 -23.62 2.24 -6.88
N GLU A 203 -23.88 1.03 -7.39
CA GLU A 203 -24.41 -0.05 -6.56
C GLU A 203 -23.42 -0.45 -5.45
N MET A 204 -22.12 -0.46 -5.75
CA MET A 204 -21.10 -0.77 -4.76
C MET A 204 -21.03 0.30 -3.66
N ALA A 205 -21.20 1.58 -3.98
CA ALA A 205 -21.25 2.64 -2.98
C ALA A 205 -22.45 2.49 -2.02
N ASP A 206 -23.63 2.13 -2.55
CA ASP A 206 -24.83 1.88 -1.75
C ASP A 206 -24.63 0.65 -0.83
N ILE A 207 -24.09 -0.45 -1.37
CA ILE A 207 -23.78 -1.66 -0.59
C ILE A 207 -22.76 -1.35 0.51
N LEU A 208 -21.69 -0.63 0.17
CA LEU A 208 -20.61 -0.33 1.09
C LEU A 208 -21.11 0.53 2.26
N ALA A 209 -21.97 1.51 2.01
CA ALA A 209 -22.56 2.38 3.03
C ALA A 209 -23.34 1.59 4.11
N ASP A 210 -23.97 0.48 3.74
CA ASP A 210 -24.64 -0.43 4.68
C ASP A 210 -23.64 -1.36 5.39
N ARG A 211 -22.71 -1.95 4.63
CA ARG A 211 -21.77 -2.96 5.15
C ARG A 211 -20.81 -2.42 6.19
N ILE A 212 -20.30 -1.20 6.03
CA ILE A 212 -19.40 -0.59 7.02
C ILE A 212 -20.08 -0.39 8.37
N LYS A 213 -21.38 -0.06 8.40
CA LYS A 213 -22.16 0.11 9.63
C LYS A 213 -22.30 -1.21 10.36
N SER A 214 -22.66 -2.28 9.63
CA SER A 214 -22.76 -3.63 10.19
C SER A 214 -21.42 -4.15 10.69
N ALA A 215 -20.33 -3.86 9.98
CA ALA A 215 -18.99 -4.29 10.34
C ALA A 215 -18.34 -3.44 11.44
N ARG A 216 -18.88 -2.24 11.71
CA ARG A 216 -18.33 -1.21 12.61
C ARG A 216 -16.95 -0.73 12.14
N ILE A 217 -16.82 -0.51 10.83
CA ILE A 217 -15.63 0.08 10.21
C ILE A 217 -15.87 1.58 10.08
N SER A 218 -14.90 2.40 10.47
CA SER A 218 -15.05 3.86 10.47
C SER A 218 -15.15 4.43 9.05
N ARG A 219 -14.17 4.12 8.19
CA ARG A 219 -14.15 4.53 6.79
C ARG A 219 -13.58 3.41 5.94
N MET A 220 -14.13 3.21 4.75
CA MET A 220 -13.66 2.20 3.82
C MET A 220 -13.62 2.74 2.40
N VAL A 221 -12.59 2.34 1.64
CA VAL A 221 -12.49 2.58 0.20
C VAL A 221 -12.33 1.25 -0.51
N VAL A 222 -13.10 1.05 -1.57
CA VAL A 222 -12.98 -0.11 -2.46
C VAL A 222 -12.53 0.35 -3.84
N THR A 223 -11.34 -0.07 -4.27
CA THR A 223 -10.86 0.18 -5.63
C THR A 223 -11.48 -0.83 -6.60
N MET A 224 -11.93 -0.34 -7.76
CA MET A 224 -12.65 -1.09 -8.80
C MET A 224 -11.96 -0.98 -10.17
N GLY A 225 -10.62 -0.90 -10.18
CA GLY A 225 -9.83 -0.86 -11.42
C GLY A 225 -10.23 0.29 -12.34
N GLU A 226 -10.56 -0.03 -13.60
CA GLU A 226 -10.99 0.95 -14.61
C GLU A 226 -12.29 1.69 -14.26
N HIS A 227 -13.04 1.21 -13.28
CA HIS A 227 -14.25 1.88 -12.80
C HIS A 227 -14.00 2.88 -11.66
N GLY A 228 -12.75 3.03 -11.21
CA GLY A 228 -12.34 4.00 -10.21
C GLY A 228 -12.37 3.42 -8.79
N ALA A 229 -12.88 4.19 -7.84
CA ALA A 229 -12.98 3.80 -6.45
C ALA A 229 -14.31 4.25 -5.85
N VAL A 230 -14.79 3.50 -4.86
CA VAL A 230 -15.97 3.86 -4.07
C VAL A 230 -15.57 4.00 -2.62
N TYR A 231 -16.18 4.94 -1.91
CA TYR A 231 -15.90 5.14 -0.50
C TYR A 231 -17.20 5.25 0.30
N ALA A 232 -17.12 4.89 1.57
CA ALA A 232 -18.16 5.17 2.54
C ALA A 232 -17.58 5.32 3.95
N ASP A 233 -18.27 6.08 4.82
CA ASP A 233 -17.95 6.21 6.24
C ASP A 233 -19.15 5.98 7.16
N SER A 234 -18.86 5.75 8.43
CA SER A 234 -19.85 5.47 9.48
C SER A 234 -20.78 6.65 9.76
N GLU A 235 -20.46 7.85 9.28
CA GLU A 235 -21.28 9.06 9.41
C GLU A 235 -22.32 9.19 8.29
N GLY A 236 -22.26 8.31 7.29
CA GLY A 236 -23.20 8.23 6.19
C GLY A 236 -22.75 8.93 4.92
N ASN A 237 -21.51 9.43 4.85
CA ASN A 237 -20.96 9.91 3.60
C ASN A 237 -20.56 8.71 2.74
N CYS A 238 -20.95 8.70 1.48
CA CYS A 238 -20.51 7.72 0.49
C CYS A 238 -20.42 8.37 -0.90
N GLY A 239 -19.69 7.72 -1.81
CA GLY A 239 -19.58 8.23 -3.17
C GLY A 239 -18.68 7.40 -4.07
N VAL A 240 -18.57 7.88 -5.31
CA VAL A 240 -17.78 7.27 -6.38
C VAL A 240 -16.78 8.31 -6.89
N VAL A 241 -15.51 7.91 -6.99
CA VAL A 241 -14.47 8.65 -7.69
C VAL A 241 -14.10 7.87 -8.95
N PRO A 242 -14.39 8.39 -10.15
CA PRO A 242 -14.12 7.67 -11.40
C PRO A 242 -12.63 7.54 -11.66
N ALA A 243 -12.21 6.47 -12.33
CA ALA A 243 -10.84 6.33 -12.81
C ALA A 243 -10.52 7.41 -13.87
N LEU A 244 -9.24 7.76 -13.96
CA LEU A 244 -8.73 8.57 -15.07
C LEU A 244 -8.43 7.66 -16.26
N LYS A 245 -8.87 8.07 -17.45
CA LYS A 245 -8.58 7.36 -18.69
C LYS A 245 -7.15 7.65 -19.12
N VAL A 246 -6.31 6.63 -19.14
CA VAL A 246 -4.90 6.68 -19.54
C VAL A 246 -4.52 5.41 -20.29
N ASP A 247 -3.42 5.46 -21.03
CA ASP A 247 -2.87 4.27 -21.70
C ASP A 247 -2.11 3.40 -20.69
N VAL A 248 -2.62 2.19 -20.45
CA VAL A 248 -2.10 1.28 -19.41
C VAL A 248 -0.89 0.48 -19.91
N VAL A 249 0.17 0.45 -19.10
CA VAL A 249 1.43 -0.27 -19.34
C VAL A 249 1.58 -1.44 -18.35
N ASP A 250 1.57 -1.17 -17.04
CA ASP A 250 1.66 -2.18 -15.96
C ASP A 250 0.77 -1.70 -14.80
N THR A 251 -0.06 -2.57 -14.21
CA THR A 251 -0.94 -2.22 -13.09
C THR A 251 -0.32 -2.44 -11.71
N THR A 252 0.91 -2.97 -11.65
CA THR A 252 1.64 -3.21 -10.40
C THR A 252 1.88 -1.91 -9.64
N GLY A 253 1.62 -1.88 -8.33
CA GLY A 253 1.81 -0.69 -7.49
C GLY A 253 0.68 0.36 -7.58
N ALA A 254 -0.29 0.19 -8.47
CA ALA A 254 -1.40 1.13 -8.63
C ALA A 254 -2.25 1.28 -7.35
N GLY A 255 -2.46 0.17 -6.62
CA GLY A 255 -3.17 0.16 -5.35
C GLY A 255 -2.38 0.83 -4.22
N ASP A 256 -1.05 0.67 -4.22
CA ASP A 256 -0.15 1.24 -3.23
C ASP A 256 -0.12 2.77 -3.37
N ALA A 257 0.02 3.28 -4.60
CA ALA A 257 -0.04 4.71 -4.89
C ALA A 257 -1.42 5.32 -4.61
N PHE A 258 -2.49 4.56 -4.88
CA PHE A 258 -3.84 4.97 -4.50
C PHE A 258 -3.95 5.13 -2.98
N PHE A 259 -3.49 4.13 -2.23
CA PHE A 259 -3.51 4.13 -0.77
C PHE A 259 -2.63 5.24 -0.17
N ALA A 260 -1.44 5.48 -0.73
CA ALA A 260 -0.58 6.61 -0.37
C ALA A 260 -1.34 7.95 -0.51
N GLY A 261 -2.03 8.15 -1.64
CA GLY A 261 -2.85 9.34 -1.87
C GLY A 261 -3.99 9.51 -0.85
N VAL A 262 -4.67 8.42 -0.52
CA VAL A 262 -5.72 8.43 0.53
C VAL A 262 -5.13 8.78 1.89
N CYS A 263 -4.01 8.16 2.27
CA CYS A 263 -3.31 8.44 3.53
C CYS A 263 -2.91 9.92 3.63
N MET A 264 -2.33 10.48 2.58
CA MET A 264 -1.96 11.89 2.53
C MET A 264 -3.17 12.80 2.67
N GLY A 265 -4.22 12.57 1.87
CA GLY A 265 -5.44 13.38 1.93
C GLY A 265 -6.04 13.41 3.33
N LEU A 266 -6.26 12.23 3.93
CA LEU A 266 -6.85 12.13 5.26
C LEU A 266 -5.97 12.74 6.36
N THR A 267 -4.65 12.52 6.31
CA THR A 267 -3.70 13.13 7.26
C THR A 267 -3.77 14.66 7.21
N TYR A 268 -3.98 15.23 6.02
CA TYR A 268 -4.14 16.67 5.81
C TYR A 268 -5.56 17.19 6.05
N GLY A 269 -6.45 16.37 6.62
CA GLY A 269 -7.82 16.75 6.94
C GLY A 269 -8.72 16.93 5.72
N LYS A 270 -8.38 16.33 4.58
CA LYS A 270 -9.26 16.28 3.40
C LYS A 270 -10.44 15.35 3.64
N THR A 271 -11.52 15.58 2.91
CA THR A 271 -12.66 14.65 2.85
C THR A 271 -12.25 13.33 2.18
N MET A 272 -13.05 12.28 2.38
CA MET A 272 -12.85 10.99 1.70
C MET A 272 -12.85 11.13 0.18
N GLU A 273 -13.73 11.97 -0.38
CA GLU A 273 -13.79 12.22 -1.82
C GLU A 273 -12.49 12.84 -2.34
N GLU A 274 -11.99 13.87 -1.66
CA GLU A 274 -10.73 14.52 -2.00
C GLU A 274 -9.53 13.58 -1.86
N ALA A 275 -9.47 12.81 -0.77
CA ALA A 275 -8.42 11.83 -0.53
C ALA A 275 -8.40 10.74 -1.62
N CYS A 276 -9.58 10.23 -2.01
CA CYS A 276 -9.73 9.30 -3.12
C CYS A 276 -9.32 9.94 -4.46
N LYS A 277 -9.62 11.22 -4.71
CA LYS A 277 -9.17 11.93 -5.93
C LYS A 277 -7.64 12.04 -6.01
N ILE A 278 -6.98 12.29 -4.87
CA ILE A 278 -5.50 12.27 -4.79
C ILE A 278 -4.99 10.86 -5.12
N GLY A 279 -5.55 9.82 -4.48
CA GLY A 279 -5.21 8.43 -4.75
C GLY A 279 -5.40 8.02 -6.21
N THR A 280 -6.55 8.37 -6.80
CA THR A 280 -6.84 8.12 -8.22
C THR A 280 -5.82 8.80 -9.13
N ARG A 281 -5.43 10.05 -8.84
CA ARG A 281 -4.44 10.77 -9.63
C ARG A 281 -3.06 10.09 -9.56
N LEU A 282 -2.59 9.73 -8.38
CA LEU A 282 -1.31 9.01 -8.25
C LEU A 282 -1.35 7.66 -8.96
N SER A 283 -2.37 6.86 -8.67
CA SER A 283 -2.57 5.53 -9.27
C SER A 283 -2.57 5.59 -10.80
N SER A 284 -3.25 6.58 -11.39
CA SER A 284 -3.30 6.76 -12.85
C SER A 284 -1.94 7.02 -13.49
N THR A 285 -0.98 7.57 -12.75
CA THR A 285 0.37 7.81 -13.27
C THR A 285 1.26 6.59 -13.17
N VAL A 286 1.11 5.79 -12.10
CA VAL A 286 1.83 4.51 -11.95
C VAL A 286 1.52 3.59 -13.12
N ILE A 287 0.24 3.47 -13.46
CA ILE A 287 -0.20 2.52 -14.50
C ILE A 287 0.26 2.87 -15.91
N THR A 288 0.83 4.05 -16.13
CA THR A 288 1.39 4.48 -17.43
C THR A 288 2.88 4.15 -17.58
N THR A 289 3.48 3.51 -16.58
CA THR A 289 4.92 3.20 -16.54
C THR A 289 5.13 1.74 -16.12
N SER A 290 6.38 1.28 -16.21
CA SER A 290 6.80 -0.02 -15.64
C SER A 290 7.32 0.08 -14.20
N GLU A 291 7.29 1.28 -13.62
CA GLU A 291 7.67 1.51 -12.22
C GLU A 291 6.47 1.25 -11.30
N ASN A 292 6.75 0.82 -10.07
CA ASN A 292 5.71 0.53 -9.08
C ASN A 292 5.32 1.76 -8.23
N ILE A 293 5.81 2.95 -8.60
CA ILE A 293 5.68 4.21 -7.83
C ILE A 293 5.32 5.36 -8.77
N CYS A 294 4.65 6.38 -8.21
CA CYS A 294 4.24 7.57 -8.94
C CYS A 294 5.46 8.49 -9.24
N PRO A 295 5.39 9.34 -10.29
CA PRO A 295 6.40 10.36 -10.51
C PRO A 295 6.33 11.44 -9.42
N ARG A 296 7.26 12.40 -9.45
CA ARG A 296 7.27 13.49 -8.48
C ARG A 296 6.17 14.50 -8.73
N PHE A 297 5.58 14.99 -7.64
CA PHE A 297 4.58 16.04 -7.59
C PHE A 297 4.90 17.04 -6.48
N MET A 298 4.42 18.27 -6.63
CA MET A 298 4.41 19.22 -5.52
C MET A 298 3.15 19.03 -4.65
N PRO A 299 3.23 19.15 -3.32
CA PRO A 299 2.08 19.03 -2.42
C PRO A 299 0.90 19.91 -2.82
N GLU A 300 1.18 21.12 -3.32
CA GLU A 300 0.19 22.12 -3.72
C GLU A 300 -0.68 21.66 -4.89
N GLU A 301 -0.18 20.75 -5.74
CA GLU A 301 -0.96 20.16 -6.82
C GLU A 301 -2.14 19.33 -6.33
N PHE A 302 -2.10 18.92 -5.06
CA PHE A 302 -3.16 18.20 -4.36
C PHE A 302 -3.84 19.06 -3.27
N GLY A 303 -3.52 20.36 -3.24
CA GLY A 303 -4.01 21.28 -2.21
C GLY A 303 -3.52 20.92 -0.81
N LEU A 304 -2.35 20.31 -0.70
CA LEU A 304 -1.66 19.99 0.56
C LEU A 304 -0.66 21.09 0.88
N LYS A 305 -0.39 21.30 2.17
CA LYS A 305 0.64 22.26 2.61
C LYS A 305 2.01 21.57 2.62
N PRO A 306 3.09 22.24 2.16
CA PRO A 306 4.45 21.70 2.28
C PRO A 306 4.82 21.36 3.72
N VAL A 307 5.74 20.40 3.88
CA VAL A 307 6.40 20.17 5.16
C VAL A 307 7.29 21.38 5.44
N GLN A 308 6.96 22.16 6.47
CA GLN A 308 7.87 23.20 6.98
C GLN A 308 9.07 22.50 7.64
N ASP A 309 10.29 22.96 7.35
CA ASP A 309 11.54 22.46 7.93
C ASP A 309 11.64 22.74 9.44
#